data_AF-A0A9E6CD82-F1
#
_entry.id   AF-A0A9E6CD82-F1
#
_cell.length_a   1.000
_cell.length_b   1.000
_cell.length_c   1.000
_cell.angle_alpha   90.00
_cell.angle_beta   90.00
_cell.angle_gamma   90.00
#
_symmetry.space_group_name_H-M   'P 1'
#
loop_
_entity.id
_entity.type
_entity.pdbx_description
1 polymer ?
#
loop_
_entity_poly.entity_id
_entity_poly.type
_entity_poly.pdbx_seq_one_letter_code
_entity_poly.pdbx_strand_id
1 'polypeptide(L)'
;MKNITISLLTIIFSVSIGYSQKADDITGKYHLPNKLDIEIFKYKTTYAGRIIALNGFENGQTKDIKNPDGKKRNDPLTGKVIITGLKFNPETKTWENGKMYGAEKGMFFNLRIKKLKKDKITVEASKYFFKKTIDWERI
;
A
#
# COMPACT_ATOMS: atom_id res chain seq x y z
N MET A 1 -9.39 31.82 62.35
CA MET A 1 -9.40 32.22 60.92
C MET A 1 -8.00 32.07 60.36
N LYS A 2 -7.73 31.08 59.49
CA LYS A 2 -6.69 31.14 58.46
C LYS A 2 -6.82 29.95 57.49
N ASN A 3 -7.53 30.28 56.42
CA ASN A 3 -7.73 29.71 55.09
C ASN A 3 -6.78 28.57 54.68
N ILE A 4 -7.35 27.40 54.40
CA ILE A 4 -6.69 26.29 53.70
C ILE A 4 -6.97 26.49 52.20
N THR A 5 -5.96 26.90 51.44
CA THR A 5 -6.05 27.03 49.98
C THR A 5 -5.83 25.65 49.36
N ILE A 6 -6.91 25.03 48.87
CA ILE A 6 -6.83 23.79 48.08
C ILE A 6 -6.49 24.21 46.65
N SER A 7 -5.24 23.96 46.24
CA SER A 7 -4.80 24.20 44.85
C SER A 7 -5.29 23.04 43.97
N LEU A 8 -6.21 23.33 43.07
CA LEU A 8 -6.78 22.38 42.12
C LEU A 8 -5.76 22.11 41.00
N LEU A 9 -5.11 20.96 41.04
CA LEU A 9 -4.16 20.53 40.01
C LEU A 9 -4.93 20.03 38.77
N THR A 10 -5.11 20.89 37.77
CA THR A 10 -5.76 20.53 36.50
C THR A 10 -4.83 19.66 35.66
N ILE A 11 -5.07 18.34 35.64
CA ILE A 11 -4.36 17.41 34.74
C ILE A 11 -4.94 17.58 33.33
N ILE A 12 -4.18 18.20 32.43
CA ILE A 12 -4.52 18.28 31.01
C ILE A 12 -4.20 16.92 30.39
N PHE A 13 -5.23 16.08 30.22
CA PHE A 13 -5.11 14.82 29.48
C PHE A 13 -5.07 15.14 27.98
N SER A 14 -3.88 15.17 27.38
CA SER A 14 -3.73 15.23 25.94
C SER A 14 -4.27 13.94 25.32
N VAL A 15 -5.51 13.96 24.84
CA VAL A 15 -6.09 12.86 24.07
C VAL A 15 -5.31 12.74 22.77
N SER A 16 -4.36 11.81 22.75
CA SER A 16 -3.71 11.40 21.51
C SER A 16 -4.76 10.66 20.69
N ILE A 17 -5.28 11.30 19.64
CA ILE A 17 -6.17 10.65 18.67
C ILE A 17 -5.33 9.60 17.93
N GLY A 18 -5.28 8.39 18.50
CA GLY A 18 -4.69 7.24 17.85
C GLY A 18 -5.59 6.80 16.71
N TYR A 19 -5.13 6.90 15.46
CA TYR A 19 -5.81 6.27 14.34
C TYR A 19 -5.74 4.74 14.52
N SER A 20 -6.87 4.14 14.90
CA SER A 20 -7.01 2.68 14.88
C SER A 20 -7.07 2.24 13.42
N GLN A 21 -5.97 1.65 12.92
CA GLN A 21 -5.90 1.12 11.55
C GLN A 21 -6.86 -0.05 11.40
N LYS A 22 -7.92 0.13 10.61
CA LYS A 22 -8.81 -0.95 10.20
C LYS A 22 -8.25 -1.63 8.95
N ALA A 23 -8.52 -2.93 8.81
CA ALA A 23 -8.04 -3.72 7.68
C ALA A 23 -8.42 -3.11 6.31
N ASP A 24 -9.63 -2.55 6.21
CA ASP A 24 -10.17 -2.00 4.97
C ASP A 24 -9.64 -0.58 4.66
N ASP A 25 -8.95 0.09 5.59
CA ASP A 25 -8.43 1.46 5.38
C ASP A 25 -7.31 1.51 4.32
N ILE A 26 -6.75 0.35 3.96
CA ILE A 26 -5.79 0.21 2.86
C ILE A 26 -6.43 0.39 1.48
N THR A 27 -7.75 0.24 1.37
CA THR A 27 -8.43 0.40 0.09
C THR A 27 -8.31 1.84 -0.41
N GLY A 28 -8.28 2.02 -1.73
CA GLY A 28 -8.13 3.33 -2.36
C GLY A 28 -7.09 3.36 -3.46
N LYS A 29 -6.78 4.57 -3.93
CA LYS A 29 -5.91 4.82 -5.06
C LYS A 29 -4.53 5.28 -4.59
N TYR A 30 -3.48 4.80 -5.26
CA TYR A 30 -2.11 5.10 -4.89
C TYR A 30 -1.24 5.36 -6.12
N HIS A 31 -0.40 6.38 -6.01
CA HIS A 31 0.65 6.71 -6.96
C HIS A 31 1.91 5.90 -6.61
N LEU A 32 2.38 5.09 -7.56
CA LEU A 32 3.60 4.33 -7.43
C LEU A 32 4.80 5.13 -7.96
N PRO A 33 6.00 4.92 -7.38
CA PRO A 33 7.25 5.55 -7.84
C PRO A 33 7.61 5.30 -9.31
N ASN A 34 7.05 4.25 -9.94
CA ASN A 34 7.25 3.95 -11.36
C ASN A 34 6.23 4.65 -12.26
N LYS A 35 5.48 5.63 -11.73
CA LYS A 35 4.45 6.41 -12.42
C LYS A 35 3.16 5.65 -12.74
N LEU A 36 2.96 4.45 -12.22
CA LEU A 36 1.65 3.81 -12.27
C LEU A 36 0.76 4.36 -11.16
N ASP A 37 -0.51 4.58 -11.46
CA ASP A 37 -1.53 4.64 -10.41
C ASP A 37 -2.22 3.29 -10.31
N ILE A 38 -2.45 2.85 -9.09
CA ILE A 38 -3.19 1.63 -8.80
C ILE A 38 -4.40 1.92 -7.93
N GLU A 39 -5.36 1.02 -7.97
CA GLU A 39 -6.43 0.92 -6.98
C GLU A 39 -6.27 -0.38 -6.21
N ILE A 40 -6.13 -0.28 -4.88
CA ILE A 40 -6.22 -1.43 -3.96
C ILE A 40 -7.68 -1.61 -3.57
N PHE A 41 -8.20 -2.82 -3.78
CA PHE A 41 -9.60 -3.18 -3.52
C PHE A 41 -9.70 -4.52 -2.81
N LYS A 42 -10.82 -4.74 -2.13
CA LYS A 42 -11.14 -5.99 -1.44
C LYS A 42 -11.44 -7.09 -2.47
N TYR A 43 -10.82 -8.25 -2.29
CA TYR A 43 -11.02 -9.42 -3.13
C TYR A 43 -11.21 -10.65 -2.24
N LYS A 44 -12.48 -11.05 -2.07
CA LYS A 44 -12.91 -12.08 -1.13
C LYS A 44 -12.42 -11.76 0.30
N THR A 45 -11.51 -12.56 0.84
CA THR A 45 -10.92 -12.40 2.18
C THR A 45 -9.54 -11.74 2.16
N THR A 46 -9.09 -11.28 1.00
CA THR A 46 -7.79 -10.64 0.78
C THR A 46 -7.97 -9.30 0.06
N TYR A 47 -6.87 -8.63 -0.24
CA TYR A 47 -6.85 -7.42 -1.08
C TYR A 47 -6.04 -7.67 -2.35
N ALA A 48 -6.48 -7.03 -3.42
CA ALA A 48 -5.83 -7.05 -4.73
C ALA A 48 -5.62 -5.62 -5.22
N GLY A 49 -4.78 -5.45 -6.23
CA GLY A 49 -4.48 -4.13 -6.80
C GLY A 49 -4.42 -4.19 -8.31
N ARG A 50 -5.09 -3.24 -8.98
CA ARG A 50 -5.09 -3.10 -10.45
C ARG A 50 -4.55 -1.75 -10.87
N ILE A 51 -3.92 -1.70 -12.04
CA ILE A 51 -3.47 -0.45 -12.66
C ILE A 51 -4.68 0.35 -13.15
N ILE A 52 -4.75 1.63 -12.79
CA ILE A 52 -5.82 2.55 -13.21
C ILE A 52 -5.31 3.69 -14.09
N ALA A 53 -4.04 4.08 -13.97
CA ALA A 53 -3.39 5.06 -14.86
C ALA A 53 -1.90 4.75 -15.02
N LEU A 54 -1.32 5.21 -16.13
CA LEU A 54 0.07 4.94 -16.48
C LEU A 54 1.01 6.13 -16.26
N ASN A 55 0.50 7.37 -16.20
CA ASN A 55 1.25 8.63 -15.96
C ASN A 55 2.68 8.71 -16.52
N GLY A 56 2.90 8.24 -17.76
CA GLY A 56 4.23 8.25 -18.40
C GLY A 56 5.16 7.10 -17.98
N PHE A 57 4.59 5.98 -17.51
CA PHE A 57 5.25 4.71 -17.23
C PHE A 57 6.10 4.27 -18.42
N GLU A 58 7.37 3.95 -18.18
CA GLU A 58 8.35 3.47 -19.18
C GLU A 58 8.24 4.21 -20.54
N ASN A 59 8.31 5.54 -20.51
CA ASN A 59 8.21 6.41 -21.69
C ASN A 59 6.91 6.23 -22.51
N GLY A 60 5.79 6.02 -21.83
CA GLY A 60 4.47 5.88 -22.46
C GLY A 60 4.12 4.44 -22.85
N GLN A 61 4.79 3.44 -22.27
CA GLN A 61 4.47 2.03 -22.49
C GLN A 61 3.04 1.72 -22.04
N THR A 62 2.21 1.22 -22.96
CA THR A 62 0.80 0.85 -22.69
C THR A 62 0.55 -0.65 -22.60
N LYS A 63 1.46 -1.47 -23.15
CA LYS A 63 1.37 -2.93 -23.21
C LYS A 63 2.39 -3.60 -22.30
N ASP A 64 2.12 -4.84 -21.90
CA ASP A 64 2.97 -5.62 -21.01
C ASP A 64 4.17 -6.28 -21.72
N ILE A 65 4.95 -5.50 -22.47
CA ILE A 65 5.98 -6.01 -23.40
C ILE A 65 7.07 -6.86 -22.71
N LYS A 66 7.25 -6.69 -21.41
CA LYS A 66 8.24 -7.42 -20.58
C LYS A 66 7.65 -8.68 -19.93
N ASN A 67 6.41 -9.05 -20.22
CA ASN A 67 5.80 -10.24 -19.64
C ASN A 67 6.62 -11.51 -19.97
N PRO A 68 6.94 -12.36 -18.98
CA PRO A 68 7.64 -13.62 -19.23
C PRO A 68 6.83 -14.57 -20.12
N ASP A 69 5.50 -14.52 -20.04
CA ASP A 69 4.61 -15.21 -20.97
C ASP A 69 4.44 -14.38 -22.25
N GLY A 70 5.00 -14.88 -23.35
CA GLY A 70 4.95 -14.22 -24.65
C GLY A 70 3.53 -13.91 -25.13
N LYS A 71 2.53 -14.71 -24.74
CA LYS A 71 1.13 -14.50 -25.14
C LYS A 71 0.52 -13.25 -24.48
N LYS A 72 1.04 -12.85 -23.31
CA LYS A 72 0.54 -11.71 -22.52
C LYS A 72 1.24 -10.40 -22.86
N ARG A 73 2.26 -10.42 -23.71
CA ARG A 73 3.05 -9.22 -24.05
C ARG A 73 2.26 -8.14 -24.80
N ASN A 74 1.16 -8.55 -25.44
CA ASN A 74 0.26 -7.64 -26.13
C ASN A 74 -0.89 -7.14 -25.25
N ASP A 75 -1.02 -7.65 -24.03
CA ASP A 75 -2.09 -7.25 -23.11
C ASP A 75 -1.90 -5.79 -22.69
N PRO A 76 -3.00 -5.02 -22.54
CA PRO A 76 -2.93 -3.70 -21.95
C PRO A 76 -2.47 -3.77 -20.48
N LEU A 77 -1.70 -2.76 -20.07
CA LEU A 77 -1.33 -2.58 -18.66
C LEU A 77 -2.50 -2.03 -17.84
N THR A 78 -3.27 -1.09 -18.38
CA THR A 78 -4.46 -0.56 -17.71
C THR A 78 -5.46 -1.67 -17.42
N GLY A 79 -5.99 -1.70 -16.20
CA GLY A 79 -6.91 -2.74 -15.72
C GLY A 79 -6.23 -4.04 -15.27
N LYS A 80 -4.94 -4.24 -15.57
CA LYS A 80 -4.21 -5.44 -15.15
C LYS A 80 -4.09 -5.49 -13.63
N VAL A 81 -4.52 -6.61 -13.06
CA VAL A 81 -4.32 -6.91 -11.63
C VAL A 81 -2.85 -7.29 -11.43
N ILE A 82 -2.12 -6.43 -10.74
CA ILE A 82 -0.69 -6.61 -10.48
C ILE A 82 -0.41 -6.95 -9.02
N ILE A 83 -1.37 -6.79 -8.10
CA ILE A 83 -1.22 -7.19 -6.69
C ILE A 83 -2.31 -8.20 -6.33
N THR A 84 -1.92 -9.25 -5.61
CA THR A 84 -2.86 -10.29 -5.13
C THR A 84 -2.47 -10.80 -3.75
N GLY A 85 -3.44 -11.27 -2.98
CA GLY A 85 -3.19 -12.09 -1.77
C GLY A 85 -2.78 -11.31 -0.52
N LEU A 86 -2.86 -9.98 -0.53
CA LEU A 86 -2.62 -9.18 0.67
C LEU A 86 -3.65 -9.53 1.74
N LYS A 87 -3.20 -9.91 2.93
CA LYS A 87 -4.07 -10.27 4.06
C LYS A 87 -3.67 -9.45 5.28
N PHE A 88 -4.65 -8.80 5.92
CA PHE A 88 -4.39 -8.05 7.14
C PHE A 88 -4.06 -8.98 8.31
N ASN A 89 -2.99 -8.64 9.03
CA ASN A 89 -2.58 -9.26 10.27
C ASN A 89 -2.88 -8.27 11.42
N PRO A 90 -3.87 -8.56 12.29
CA PRO A 90 -4.26 -7.64 13.35
C PRO A 90 -3.21 -7.49 14.46
N GLU A 91 -2.37 -8.50 14.68
CA GLU A 91 -1.32 -8.46 15.70
C GLU A 91 -0.21 -7.48 15.32
N THR A 92 0.22 -7.54 14.05
CA THR A 92 1.29 -6.68 13.53
C THR A 92 0.78 -5.37 12.94
N LYS A 93 -0.54 -5.25 12.71
CA LYS A 93 -1.19 -4.15 11.98
C LYS A 93 -0.56 -3.95 10.59
N THR A 94 -0.28 -5.05 9.89
CA THR A 94 0.29 -5.02 8.54
C THR A 94 -0.51 -5.87 7.56
N TRP A 95 -0.35 -5.65 6.26
CA TRP A 95 -0.91 -6.52 5.23
C TRP A 95 0.19 -7.37 4.62
N GLU A 96 0.06 -8.68 4.74
CA GLU A 96 1.11 -9.68 4.49
C GLU A 96 0.70 -10.64 3.38
N ASN A 97 1.63 -11.51 2.95
CA ASN A 97 1.44 -12.55 1.93
C ASN A 97 1.05 -12.04 0.53
N GLY A 98 1.19 -10.74 0.29
CA GLY A 98 0.95 -10.15 -1.02
C GLY A 98 1.98 -10.64 -2.04
N LYS A 99 1.55 -10.74 -3.29
CA LYS A 99 2.42 -10.88 -4.46
C LYS A 99 2.17 -9.70 -5.39
N MET A 100 3.24 -9.14 -5.93
CA MET A 100 3.19 -8.04 -6.88
C MET A 100 3.93 -8.40 -8.16
N TYR A 101 3.33 -8.13 -9.32
CA TYR A 101 3.96 -8.14 -10.62
C TYR A 101 4.49 -6.73 -10.95
N GLY A 102 5.81 -6.59 -11.12
CA GLY A 102 6.45 -5.37 -11.62
C GLY A 102 6.57 -5.43 -13.15
N ALA A 103 5.68 -4.72 -13.84
CA ALA A 103 5.65 -4.67 -15.30
C ALA A 103 6.92 -4.07 -15.91
N GLU A 104 7.63 -3.21 -15.18
CA GLU A 104 8.90 -2.61 -15.63
C GLU A 104 10.05 -3.62 -15.74
N LYS A 105 9.92 -4.77 -15.08
CA LYS A 105 10.93 -5.85 -15.08
C LYS A 105 10.42 -7.20 -15.52
N GLY A 106 9.10 -7.37 -15.72
CA GLY A 106 8.52 -8.68 -16.03
C GLY A 106 8.64 -9.67 -14.86
N MET A 107 8.66 -9.19 -13.61
CA MET A 107 9.02 -10.00 -12.46
C MET A 107 7.99 -9.94 -11.34
N PHE A 108 7.84 -11.06 -10.63
CA PHE A 108 7.05 -11.14 -9.40
C PHE A 108 7.92 -10.94 -8.15
N PHE A 109 7.34 -10.26 -7.17
CA PHE A 109 7.90 -9.95 -5.85
C PHE A 109 6.89 -10.33 -4.76
N ASN A 110 7.39 -10.64 -3.57
CA ASN A 110 6.56 -10.67 -2.37
C ASN A 110 6.31 -9.22 -1.93
N LEU A 111 5.10 -8.94 -1.46
CA LEU A 111 4.63 -7.61 -1.08
C LEU A 111 4.08 -7.65 0.34
N ARG A 112 4.52 -6.71 1.18
CA ARG A 112 3.95 -6.43 2.50
C ARG A 112 3.72 -4.94 2.65
N ILE A 113 2.60 -4.54 3.23
CA ILE A 113 2.33 -3.13 3.56
C ILE A 113 2.48 -2.97 5.06
N LYS A 114 3.52 -2.23 5.46
CA LYS A 114 4.03 -2.18 6.84
C LYS A 114 3.39 -1.07 7.67
N LYS A 115 3.02 0.03 7.02
CA LYS A 115 2.45 1.20 7.68
C LYS A 115 1.40 1.83 6.77
N LEU A 116 0.28 2.21 7.38
CA LEU A 116 -0.72 3.04 6.77
C LEU A 116 -0.74 4.41 7.46
N LYS A 117 -0.67 5.47 6.67
CA LYS A 117 -0.87 6.86 7.07
C LYS A 117 -2.01 7.46 6.24
N LYS A 118 -2.43 8.67 6.61
CA LYS A 118 -3.52 9.39 5.94
C LYS A 118 -3.26 9.59 4.44
N ASP A 119 -2.03 9.95 4.10
CA ASP A 119 -1.57 10.38 2.79
C ASP A 119 -0.74 9.32 2.05
N LYS A 120 -0.35 8.23 2.70
CA LYS A 120 0.51 7.21 2.07
C LYS A 120 0.51 5.86 2.76
N ILE A 121 1.05 4.87 2.07
CA ILE A 121 1.40 3.56 2.63
C ILE A 121 2.89 3.28 2.45
N THR A 122 3.50 2.65 3.45
CA THR A 122 4.88 2.14 3.35
C THR A 122 4.86 0.68 2.96
N VAL A 123 5.44 0.38 1.80
CA VAL A 123 5.42 -0.94 1.15
C VAL A 123 6.80 -1.55 1.14
N GLU A 124 6.90 -2.82 1.51
CA GLU A 124 8.11 -3.63 1.40
C GLU A 124 7.92 -4.66 0.29
N ALA A 125 8.74 -4.54 -0.76
CA ALA A 125 8.85 -5.52 -1.83
C ALA A 125 10.11 -6.37 -1.62
N SER A 126 10.00 -7.69 -1.74
CA SER A 126 11.13 -8.59 -1.54
C SER A 126 11.19 -9.72 -2.56
N LYS A 127 12.41 -10.16 -2.88
CA LYS A 127 12.68 -11.31 -3.75
C LYS A 127 14.04 -11.90 -3.38
N TYR A 128 14.06 -13.19 -3.05
CA TYR A 128 15.24 -13.87 -2.49
C TYR A 128 15.81 -13.09 -1.30
N PHE A 129 17.09 -12.72 -1.35
CA PHE A 129 17.79 -11.94 -0.31
C PHE A 129 17.56 -10.43 -0.41
N PHE A 130 16.95 -9.94 -1.49
CA PHE A 130 16.74 -8.52 -1.72
C PHE A 130 15.42 -8.05 -1.13
N LYS A 131 15.45 -6.93 -0.40
CA LYS A 131 14.27 -6.22 0.08
C LYS A 131 14.41 -4.74 -0.20
N LYS A 132 13.32 -4.10 -0.60
CA LYS A 132 13.22 -2.65 -0.77
C LYS A 132 11.96 -2.17 -0.09
N THR A 133 12.09 -1.13 0.73
CA THR A 133 10.95 -0.43 1.33
C THR A 133 10.76 0.91 0.63
N ILE A 134 9.54 1.23 0.24
CA ILE A 134 9.20 2.45 -0.48
C ILE A 134 7.79 2.92 -0.11
N ASP A 135 7.58 4.23 -0.11
CA ASP A 135 6.26 4.81 0.13
C ASP A 135 5.49 4.94 -1.20
N TRP A 136 4.18 4.63 -1.15
CA TRP A 136 3.23 4.95 -2.21
C TRP A 136 2.28 6.03 -1.69
N GLU A 137 2.16 7.12 -2.45
CA GLU A 137 1.32 8.26 -2.07
C GLU A 137 -0.14 7.95 -2.40
N ARG A 138 -1.05 8.32 -1.53
CA ARG A 138 -2.49 8.19 -1.75
C ARG A 138 -2.97 9.34 -2.64
N ILE A 139 -3.89 9.02 -3.56
CA ILE A 139 -4.52 9.96 -4.49
C ILE A 139 -5.97 10.23 -4.06
#